data_AF-A0A2D6XAA7-F1
#
_entry.id   AF-A0A2D6XAA7-F1
#
_cell.length_a   1.000
_cell.length_b   1.000
_cell.length_c   1.000
_cell.angle_alpha   90.00
_cell.angle_beta   90.00
_cell.angle_gamma   90.00
#
_symmetry.space_group_name_H-M   'P 1'
#
loop_
_entity.id
_entity.type
_entity.pdbx_description
1 polymer ?
#
loop_
_entity_poly.entity_id
_entity_poly.type
_entity_poly.pdbx_seq_one_letter_code
_entity_poly.pdbx_strand_id
1 'polypeptide(L)'
;MSNMDIGTPRFFCDLISYQLSRGKGQNGNFDVLDTHAGNSFVGIKSGGGTEMDLFDMKPLNLVTFDTSASEQKQADHVMITIDTGHTTLLNGFIAILNHNLNSCQGKVRIGSSDDENDIIDGDNMSGSDALVITEVVNADTVSTSGVRCFEPATDGSSIITFPENNDRYFGIQFEGTDGEADIAQGAGDFDGSTDLTVGCVLIGEVYTMPVSPDQAIQRSIVYDNVKVRESIGGQRYSNMTSHGRQVSTTSKSPFSTTTSNQQVFGGRIVYDLAFSFLNSTDLMPDEYDTYNPTDDSFVEDVWNKVGPHLPFIFSIDKDSEGDNAESEHIFARFAQNELNMTQVMHKIWSMNLRIEEEF
;
A
#
# COMPACT_ATOMS: atom_id res chain seq x y z
N MET A 1 -18.05 2.37 -5.15
CA MET A 1 -19.49 2.77 -5.00
C MET A 1 -19.66 3.47 -3.65
N SER A 2 -20.68 4.31 -3.40
CA SER A 2 -20.78 5.04 -2.11
C SER A 2 -21.46 4.25 -0.98
N ASN A 3 -21.95 3.04 -1.26
CA ASN A 3 -22.55 2.17 -0.27
C ASN A 3 -21.42 1.30 0.31
N MET A 4 -20.81 1.75 1.39
CA MET A 4 -19.84 0.96 2.16
C MET A 4 -20.61 -0.08 2.98
N ASP A 5 -21.14 -1.08 2.31
CA ASP A 5 -21.70 -2.27 2.94
C ASP A 5 -20.52 -3.08 3.47
N ILE A 6 -20.36 -3.13 4.79
CA ILE A 6 -19.21 -3.79 5.42
C ILE A 6 -19.39 -5.30 5.26
N GLY A 7 -18.55 -5.90 4.43
CA GLY A 7 -18.51 -7.34 4.15
C GLY A 7 -17.46 -8.04 5.00
N THR A 8 -16.59 -8.82 4.35
CA THR A 8 -15.51 -9.57 5.00
C THR A 8 -14.19 -8.81 4.86
N PRO A 9 -13.69 -8.14 5.92
CA PRO A 9 -12.60 -7.20 5.75
C PRO A 9 -11.27 -7.85 5.38
N ARG A 10 -10.41 -7.08 4.71
CA ARG A 10 -9.01 -7.43 4.44
C ARG A 10 -8.03 -6.43 5.04
N PHE A 11 -6.86 -6.93 5.42
CA PHE A 11 -5.74 -6.18 5.96
C PHE A 11 -4.53 -6.37 5.06
N PHE A 12 -3.97 -5.27 4.56
CA PHE A 12 -2.72 -5.28 3.79
C PHE A 12 -1.61 -4.78 4.70
N CYS A 13 -0.82 -5.71 5.24
CA CYS A 13 0.19 -5.42 6.24
C CYS A 13 1.56 -5.29 5.61
N ASP A 14 2.15 -4.10 5.69
CA ASP A 14 3.47 -3.83 5.10
C ASP A 14 4.59 -4.52 5.89
N LEU A 15 5.37 -5.32 5.17
CA LEU A 15 6.48 -6.09 5.70
C LEU A 15 7.75 -5.24 5.84
N ILE A 16 7.94 -4.24 4.97
CA ILE A 16 9.10 -3.35 5.02
C ILE A 16 9.13 -2.63 6.36
N SER A 17 8.05 -1.96 6.71
CA SER A 17 7.89 -1.22 7.97
C SER A 17 7.99 -2.12 9.19
N TYR A 18 7.43 -3.33 9.10
CA TYR A 18 7.60 -4.34 10.15
C TYR A 18 9.09 -4.66 10.37
N GLN A 19 9.85 -4.92 9.29
CA GLN A 19 11.28 -5.22 9.40
C GLN A 19 12.10 -4.02 9.89
N LEU A 20 11.80 -2.81 9.43
CA LEU A 20 12.42 -1.57 9.91
C LEU A 20 12.17 -1.36 11.41
N SER A 21 10.95 -1.62 11.89
CA SER A 21 10.59 -1.52 13.32
C SER A 21 11.36 -2.52 14.20
N ARG A 22 11.77 -3.66 13.62
CA ARG A 22 12.57 -4.71 14.27
C ARG A 22 14.08 -4.49 14.10
N GLY A 23 14.50 -3.38 13.50
CA GLY A 23 15.90 -2.97 13.39
C GLY A 23 16.62 -3.45 12.14
N LYS A 24 15.92 -3.94 11.12
CA LYS A 24 16.52 -4.18 9.80
C LYS A 24 16.91 -2.82 9.20
N GLY A 25 18.13 -2.73 8.68
CA GLY A 25 18.59 -1.50 8.01
C GLY A 25 17.83 -1.31 6.70
N GLN A 26 17.49 -0.05 6.39
CA GLN A 26 16.85 0.29 5.12
C GLN A 26 17.87 0.18 3.97
N ASN A 27 18.92 1.00 3.99
CA ASN A 27 19.99 0.97 3.00
C ASN A 27 20.63 -0.43 2.86
N GLY A 28 20.72 -0.90 1.61
CA GLY A 28 21.23 -2.21 1.23
C GLY A 28 20.22 -3.36 1.34
N ASN A 29 19.02 -3.12 1.88
CA ASN A 29 17.92 -4.09 1.84
C ASN A 29 16.69 -3.55 1.08
N PHE A 30 16.39 -2.25 1.17
CA PHE A 30 15.30 -1.63 0.43
C PHE A 30 15.87 -0.40 -0.26
N ASP A 31 16.18 -0.52 -1.55
CA ASP A 31 17.06 0.40 -2.27
C ASP A 31 16.42 0.95 -3.55
N VAL A 32 16.82 2.16 -3.93
CA VAL A 32 16.57 2.77 -5.23
C VAL A 32 17.89 2.75 -6.00
N LEU A 33 17.96 1.91 -7.04
CA LEU A 33 19.17 1.82 -7.84
C LEU A 33 19.25 3.00 -8.81
N ASP A 34 20.31 3.81 -8.69
CA ASP A 34 20.60 4.92 -9.60
C ASP A 34 21.58 4.53 -10.72
N THR A 35 22.34 3.45 -10.52
CA THR A 35 23.37 2.95 -11.43
C THR A 35 23.52 1.44 -11.27
N HIS A 36 23.63 0.71 -12.39
CA HIS A 36 23.98 -0.71 -12.39
C HIS A 36 24.91 -1.05 -13.55
N ALA A 37 25.74 -2.09 -13.39
CA ALA A 37 26.69 -2.49 -14.42
C ALA A 37 25.95 -3.02 -15.65
N GLY A 38 25.86 -2.21 -16.70
CA GLY A 38 25.23 -2.59 -17.97
C GLY A 38 23.91 -1.88 -18.27
N ASN A 39 23.28 -1.22 -17.29
CA ASN A 39 22.01 -0.51 -17.46
C ASN A 39 22.03 0.88 -16.80
N SER A 40 21.31 1.82 -17.41
CA SER A 40 21.12 3.18 -16.89
C SER A 40 19.79 3.24 -16.15
N PHE A 41 19.82 3.29 -14.83
CA PHE A 41 18.63 3.57 -14.04
C PHE A 41 18.48 5.08 -13.80
N VAL A 42 17.25 5.49 -13.51
CA VAL A 42 16.90 6.87 -13.15
C VAL A 42 16.91 6.98 -11.63
N GLY A 43 17.86 7.75 -11.10
CA GLY A 43 17.92 8.07 -9.68
C GLY A 43 16.94 9.16 -9.25
N ILE A 44 16.89 9.38 -7.94
CA ILE A 44 16.09 10.45 -7.32
C ILE A 44 16.63 11.81 -7.78
N LYS A 45 15.73 12.69 -8.20
CA LYS A 45 16.04 14.06 -8.61
C LYS A 45 16.65 14.84 -7.46
N SER A 46 17.64 15.69 -7.73
CA SER A 46 18.25 16.53 -6.71
C SER A 46 17.21 17.41 -6.01
N GLY A 47 17.03 17.21 -4.70
CA GLY A 47 16.02 17.92 -3.91
C GLY A 47 14.60 17.35 -4.02
N GLY A 48 14.44 16.22 -4.70
CA GLY A 48 13.18 15.51 -4.90
C GLY A 48 12.80 14.51 -3.80
N GLY A 49 13.43 14.58 -2.62
CA GLY A 49 13.19 13.63 -1.52
C GLY A 49 14.36 12.68 -1.29
N THR A 50 14.14 11.66 -0.46
CA THR A 50 15.12 10.61 -0.15
C THR A 50 14.50 9.23 -0.33
N GLU A 51 15.34 8.24 -0.59
CA GLU A 51 14.94 6.83 -0.70
C GLU A 51 14.16 6.35 0.53
N MET A 52 14.54 6.80 1.74
CA MET A 52 13.83 6.49 2.98
C MET A 52 12.38 6.97 2.98
N ASP A 53 12.08 8.07 2.27
CA ASP A 53 10.72 8.61 2.23
C ASP A 53 9.76 7.66 1.50
N LEU A 54 10.25 6.79 0.61
CA LEU A 54 9.43 5.75 -0.05
C LEU A 54 8.92 4.68 0.93
N PHE A 55 9.61 4.50 2.06
CA PHE A 55 9.38 3.40 3.00
C PHE A 55 8.99 3.89 4.41
N ASP A 56 8.65 5.17 4.56
CA ASP A 56 8.40 5.79 5.87
C ASP A 56 6.93 5.76 6.33
N MET A 57 6.06 5.13 5.54
CA MET A 57 4.59 5.07 5.73
C MET A 57 3.90 6.45 5.73
N LYS A 58 4.50 7.47 5.12
CA LYS A 58 3.91 8.79 4.95
C LYS A 58 3.73 9.09 3.47
N PRO A 59 2.65 8.59 2.83
CA PRO A 59 2.41 8.77 1.40
C PRO A 59 2.36 10.23 0.91
N LEU A 60 2.26 11.23 1.80
CA LEU A 60 2.35 12.65 1.43
C LEU A 60 3.80 13.16 1.24
N ASN A 61 4.80 12.37 1.66
CA ASN A 61 6.22 12.65 1.42
C ASN A 61 6.60 12.15 0.02
N LEU A 62 6.42 13.00 -0.99
CA LEU A 62 6.69 12.63 -2.37
C LEU A 62 8.20 12.54 -2.66
N VAL A 63 8.59 11.44 -3.30
CA VAL A 63 9.89 11.24 -3.93
C VAL A 63 9.75 11.44 -5.43
N THR A 64 10.62 12.28 -6.01
CA THR A 64 10.64 12.65 -7.44
C THR A 64 11.87 12.07 -8.11
N PHE A 65 11.68 11.40 -9.24
CA PHE A 65 12.73 10.83 -10.07
C PHE A 65 12.99 11.72 -11.28
N ASP A 66 14.23 11.82 -11.75
CA ASP A 66 14.60 12.75 -12.83
C ASP A 66 14.30 12.20 -14.24
N THR A 67 13.08 11.70 -14.44
CA THR A 67 12.67 10.96 -15.66
C THR A 67 12.47 11.89 -16.87
N SER A 68 12.09 13.16 -16.67
CA SER A 68 11.84 14.08 -17.79
C SER A 68 13.07 14.83 -18.28
N ALA A 69 14.21 14.73 -17.58
CA ALA A 69 15.36 15.62 -17.77
C ALA A 69 16.06 15.53 -19.13
N SER A 70 15.96 14.39 -19.82
CA SER A 70 16.54 14.17 -21.15
C SER A 70 15.87 12.98 -21.84
N GLU A 71 15.98 12.90 -23.17
CA GLU A 71 15.50 11.73 -23.94
C GLU A 71 16.07 10.40 -23.41
N GLN A 72 17.31 10.39 -22.94
CA GLN A 72 17.89 9.20 -22.31
C GLN A 72 17.19 8.82 -21.01
N LYS A 73 16.88 9.81 -20.16
CA LYS A 73 16.19 9.56 -18.87
C LYS A 73 14.71 9.21 -19.04
N GLN A 74 14.12 9.65 -20.14
CA GLN A 74 12.77 9.28 -20.53
C GLN A 74 12.71 7.80 -20.93
N ALA A 75 13.72 7.30 -21.66
CA ALA A 75 13.84 5.90 -22.07
C ALA A 75 14.36 4.96 -20.97
N ASP A 76 15.07 5.47 -19.97
CA ASP A 76 15.61 4.70 -18.83
C ASP A 76 14.48 4.35 -17.82
N HIS A 77 14.80 3.55 -16.79
CA HIS A 77 13.81 3.06 -15.80
C HIS A 77 14.17 3.43 -14.37
N VAL A 78 13.17 3.59 -13.52
CA VAL A 78 13.37 3.68 -12.07
C VAL A 78 13.28 2.27 -11.49
N MET A 79 14.29 1.84 -10.74
CA MET A 79 14.34 0.50 -10.15
C MET A 79 14.36 0.59 -8.62
N ILE A 80 13.40 -0.08 -7.98
CA ILE A 80 13.36 -0.31 -6.55
C ILE A 80 13.62 -1.80 -6.29
N THR A 81 14.58 -2.10 -5.43
CA THR A 81 14.91 -3.46 -5.01
C THR A 81 14.60 -3.68 -3.55
N ILE A 82 13.92 -4.79 -3.24
CA ILE A 82 13.48 -5.15 -1.91
C ILE A 82 14.04 -6.54 -1.58
N ASP A 83 14.92 -6.61 -0.59
CA ASP A 83 15.39 -7.83 0.04
C ASP A 83 14.57 -8.07 1.30
N THR A 84 13.69 -9.06 1.29
CA THR A 84 12.89 -9.47 2.47
C THR A 84 13.75 -10.20 3.50
N GLY A 85 14.96 -10.61 3.15
CA GLY A 85 16.00 -11.16 4.04
C GLY A 85 15.88 -12.66 4.31
N HIS A 86 14.75 -13.28 3.98
CA HIS A 86 14.53 -14.71 4.21
C HIS A 86 13.45 -15.27 3.28
N THR A 87 13.64 -16.50 2.78
CA THR A 87 12.73 -17.17 1.84
C THR A 87 11.50 -17.81 2.50
N THR A 88 11.12 -17.31 3.67
CA THR A 88 9.97 -17.82 4.43
C THR A 88 8.91 -16.77 4.62
N LEU A 89 9.22 -15.49 4.40
CA LEU A 89 8.24 -14.42 4.53
C LEU A 89 7.37 -14.41 3.28
N LEU A 90 6.07 -14.49 3.48
CA LEU A 90 5.10 -14.47 2.40
C LEU A 90 4.76 -13.04 2.01
N ASN A 91 4.72 -12.79 0.71
CA ASN A 91 4.25 -11.55 0.12
C ASN A 91 3.11 -11.89 -0.84
N GLY A 92 2.04 -11.12 -0.80
CA GLY A 92 0.84 -11.30 -1.62
C GLY A 92 0.26 -9.98 -2.14
N PHE A 93 0.85 -8.83 -1.82
CA PHE A 93 0.47 -7.55 -2.40
C PHE A 93 1.64 -6.58 -2.56
N ILE A 94 1.47 -5.65 -3.48
CA ILE A 94 2.26 -4.41 -3.57
C ILE A 94 1.27 -3.24 -3.67
N ALA A 95 1.55 -2.17 -2.93
CA ALA A 95 0.81 -0.92 -3.04
C ALA A 95 1.76 0.24 -3.34
N ILE A 96 1.37 1.11 -4.27
CA ILE A 96 2.09 2.31 -4.65
C ILE A 96 1.16 3.48 -4.35
N LEU A 97 1.52 4.27 -3.35
CA LEU A 97 0.67 5.32 -2.81
C LEU A 97 1.12 6.70 -3.28
N ASN A 98 0.15 7.55 -3.62
CA ASN A 98 0.34 8.94 -4.05
C ASN A 98 1.36 9.08 -5.20
N HIS A 99 1.09 8.40 -6.32
CA HIS A 99 1.89 8.47 -7.54
C HIS A 99 1.20 9.30 -8.63
N ASN A 100 1.98 9.77 -9.60
CA ASN A 100 1.50 10.45 -10.82
C ASN A 100 1.71 9.64 -12.11
N LEU A 101 1.72 8.31 -12.02
CA LEU A 101 1.99 7.41 -13.15
C LEU A 101 1.16 7.68 -14.40
N ASN A 102 -0.12 8.04 -14.27
CA ASN A 102 -0.94 8.38 -15.42
C ASN A 102 -0.48 9.71 -16.06
N SER A 103 -0.21 10.74 -15.24
CA SER A 103 0.27 12.04 -15.77
C SER A 103 1.68 11.98 -16.34
N CYS A 104 2.56 11.11 -15.86
CA CYS A 104 3.92 10.98 -16.39
C CYS A 104 4.06 9.92 -17.48
N GLN A 105 2.94 9.34 -17.95
CA GLN A 105 2.92 8.24 -18.93
C GLN A 105 3.78 7.05 -18.48
N GLY A 106 3.50 6.54 -17.28
CA GLY A 106 4.26 5.47 -16.65
C GLY A 106 3.42 4.21 -16.39
N LYS A 107 4.09 3.07 -16.48
CA LYS A 107 3.61 1.75 -16.05
C LYS A 107 4.54 1.19 -14.97
N VAL A 108 4.09 0.14 -14.31
CA VAL A 108 4.84 -0.56 -13.27
C VAL A 108 5.04 -1.99 -13.70
N ARG A 109 6.28 -2.45 -13.61
CA ARG A 109 6.67 -3.86 -13.72
C ARG A 109 7.12 -4.36 -12.37
N ILE A 110 6.73 -5.59 -12.04
CA ILE A 110 7.13 -6.26 -10.81
C ILE A 110 7.88 -7.53 -11.19
N GLY A 111 8.87 -7.93 -10.40
CA GLY A 111 9.51 -9.24 -10.50
C GLY A 111 9.89 -9.76 -9.12
N SER A 112 10.00 -11.07 -8.97
CA SER A 112 10.49 -11.73 -7.75
C SER A 112 11.52 -12.80 -8.10
N SER A 113 12.50 -13.05 -7.22
CA SER A 113 13.45 -14.16 -7.36
C SER A 113 14.19 -14.41 -6.05
N ASP A 114 14.78 -15.59 -5.90
CA ASP A 114 15.77 -15.88 -4.86
C ASP A 114 17.19 -15.39 -5.20
N ASP A 115 17.42 -14.90 -6.43
CA ASP A 115 18.66 -14.22 -6.84
C ASP A 115 18.38 -12.74 -7.14
N GLU A 116 19.13 -11.86 -6.46
CA GLU A 116 19.03 -10.41 -6.61
C GLU A 116 19.31 -9.97 -8.07
N ASN A 117 20.19 -10.67 -8.78
CA ASN A 117 20.53 -10.31 -10.16
C ASN A 117 19.36 -10.49 -11.14
N ASP A 118 18.43 -11.38 -10.84
CA ASP A 118 17.27 -11.64 -11.69
C ASP A 118 16.26 -10.49 -11.67
N ILE A 119 16.18 -9.76 -10.54
CA ILE A 119 15.29 -8.60 -10.38
C ILE A 119 15.97 -7.27 -10.78
N ILE A 120 17.32 -7.22 -10.85
CA ILE A 120 18.09 -6.04 -11.28
C ILE A 120 18.37 -6.05 -12.79
N ASP A 121 17.93 -7.08 -13.51
CA ASP A 121 18.07 -7.14 -14.96
C ASP A 121 17.28 -6.01 -15.64
N GLY A 122 18.00 -4.99 -16.10
CA GLY A 122 17.45 -3.67 -16.45
C GLY A 122 16.65 -3.63 -17.75
N ASP A 123 16.54 -4.74 -18.48
CA ASP A 123 15.56 -4.89 -19.55
C ASP A 123 14.48 -5.89 -19.11
N ASN A 124 13.40 -5.37 -18.53
CA ASN A 124 12.16 -6.10 -18.24
C ASN A 124 12.24 -7.19 -17.14
N MET A 125 13.27 -7.18 -16.28
CA MET A 125 13.49 -8.19 -15.23
C MET A 125 13.42 -9.63 -15.78
N SER A 126 14.08 -9.89 -16.91
CA SER A 126 13.83 -11.10 -17.72
C SER A 126 14.19 -12.42 -17.01
N GLY A 127 15.07 -12.37 -16.01
CA GLY A 127 15.48 -13.52 -15.18
C GLY A 127 14.53 -13.85 -14.03
N SER A 128 13.65 -12.93 -13.65
CA SER A 128 12.80 -13.08 -12.46
C SER A 128 11.56 -13.97 -12.70
N ASP A 129 10.89 -14.40 -11.64
CA ASP A 129 9.75 -15.33 -11.66
C ASP A 129 8.39 -14.67 -11.92
N ALA A 130 7.63 -15.23 -12.88
CA ALA A 130 6.34 -14.69 -13.29
C ALA A 130 5.30 -14.66 -12.14
N LEU A 131 4.80 -13.47 -11.83
CA LEU A 131 3.73 -13.21 -10.88
C LEU A 131 2.44 -12.96 -11.65
N VAL A 132 1.36 -13.63 -11.24
CA VAL A 132 0.03 -13.38 -11.80
C VAL A 132 -0.59 -12.25 -10.99
N ILE A 133 -0.57 -11.06 -11.56
CA ILE A 133 -1.06 -9.85 -10.91
C ILE A 133 -2.57 -9.75 -11.06
N THR A 134 -3.26 -9.40 -9.98
CA THR A 134 -4.68 -9.06 -9.94
C THR A 134 -4.83 -7.63 -9.44
N GLU A 135 -5.65 -6.84 -10.13
CA GLU A 135 -5.99 -5.49 -9.69
C GLU A 135 -6.84 -5.52 -8.41
N VAL A 136 -6.49 -4.64 -7.46
CA VAL A 136 -7.37 -4.28 -6.34
C VAL A 136 -7.81 -2.82 -6.45
N VAL A 137 -6.89 -1.91 -6.77
CA VAL A 137 -7.16 -0.47 -6.95
C VAL A 137 -6.30 0.08 -8.08
N ASN A 138 -6.91 0.79 -9.03
CA ASN A 138 -6.25 1.65 -10.03
C ASN A 138 -5.05 0.96 -10.71
N ALA A 139 -5.28 -0.28 -11.16
CA ALA A 139 -4.31 -1.07 -11.93
C ALA A 139 -4.99 -1.61 -13.20
N ASP A 140 -5.79 -0.75 -13.83
CA ASP A 140 -6.82 -1.07 -14.82
C ASP A 140 -6.33 -1.88 -16.01
N THR A 141 -5.13 -1.59 -16.52
CA THR A 141 -4.54 -2.37 -17.62
C THR A 141 -3.48 -3.30 -17.04
N VAL A 142 -3.80 -4.60 -16.94
CA VAL A 142 -2.86 -5.64 -16.50
C VAL A 142 -2.45 -6.52 -17.68
N SER A 143 -1.16 -6.79 -17.82
CA SER A 143 -0.66 -7.73 -18.82
C SER A 143 -1.06 -9.15 -18.45
N THR A 144 -1.68 -9.86 -19.40
CA THR A 144 -2.24 -11.21 -19.17
C THR A 144 -1.29 -12.35 -19.54
N SER A 145 -0.07 -12.07 -20.03
CA SER A 145 0.87 -13.12 -20.45
C SER A 145 2.34 -12.73 -20.30
N GLY A 146 3.06 -13.42 -19.39
CA GLY A 146 4.53 -13.45 -19.29
C GLY A 146 5.18 -12.18 -18.75
N VAL A 147 4.48 -11.05 -18.83
CA VAL A 147 4.96 -9.74 -18.42
C VAL A 147 4.11 -9.23 -17.27
N ARG A 148 4.77 -8.88 -16.17
CA ARG A 148 4.22 -8.59 -14.85
C ARG A 148 3.98 -7.09 -14.70
N CYS A 149 3.23 -6.52 -15.65
CA CYS A 149 3.04 -5.09 -15.73
C CYS A 149 1.59 -4.68 -15.51
N PHE A 150 1.42 -3.51 -14.90
CA PHE A 150 0.16 -2.80 -14.89
C PHE A 150 0.35 -1.31 -15.18
N GLU A 151 -0.68 -0.70 -15.78
CA GLU A 151 -0.76 0.73 -16.03
C GLU A 151 -1.97 1.30 -15.26
N PRO A 152 -1.76 2.24 -14.32
CA PRO A 152 -2.84 2.93 -13.63
C PRO A 152 -3.62 3.87 -14.56
N ALA A 153 -4.96 3.89 -14.47
CA ALA A 153 -5.75 4.83 -15.26
C ALA A 153 -5.76 6.27 -14.72
N THR A 154 -5.42 6.46 -13.44
CA THR A 154 -5.41 7.78 -12.81
C THR A 154 -4.23 7.98 -11.86
N ASP A 155 -3.90 9.25 -11.59
CA ASP A 155 -2.96 9.60 -10.52
C ASP A 155 -3.61 9.42 -9.15
N GLY A 156 -2.93 8.73 -8.25
CA GLY A 156 -3.49 8.42 -6.95
C GLY A 156 -2.74 7.31 -6.26
N SER A 157 -3.43 6.21 -5.97
CA SER A 157 -2.86 5.05 -5.30
C SER A 157 -3.26 3.82 -6.08
N SER A 158 -2.32 2.90 -6.27
CA SER A 158 -2.56 1.61 -6.90
C SER A 158 -2.27 0.49 -5.91
N ILE A 159 -3.11 -0.54 -5.92
CA ILE A 159 -2.92 -1.77 -5.16
C ILE A 159 -3.10 -2.93 -6.11
N ILE A 160 -2.17 -3.87 -6.05
CA ILE A 160 -2.24 -5.13 -6.75
C ILE A 160 -1.97 -6.29 -5.79
N THR A 161 -2.56 -7.44 -6.09
CA THR A 161 -2.30 -8.70 -5.39
C THR A 161 -1.77 -9.75 -6.34
N PHE A 162 -1.15 -10.77 -5.77
CA PHE A 162 -0.66 -11.96 -6.48
C PHE A 162 -0.71 -13.15 -5.53
N PRO A 163 -0.67 -14.41 -6.04
CA PRO A 163 -0.54 -15.58 -5.19
C PRO A 163 0.67 -15.44 -4.27
N GLU A 164 0.53 -15.89 -3.02
CA GLU A 164 1.61 -15.80 -2.02
C GLU A 164 2.93 -16.33 -2.57
N ASN A 165 3.95 -15.50 -2.42
CA ASN A 165 5.28 -15.74 -2.92
C ASN A 165 6.29 -15.50 -1.78
N ASN A 166 7.22 -16.44 -1.65
CA ASN A 166 8.22 -16.49 -0.59
C ASN A 166 9.64 -16.18 -1.09
N ASP A 167 9.78 -15.66 -2.31
CA ASP A 167 11.05 -15.26 -2.87
C ASP A 167 11.69 -14.19 -2.01
N ARG A 168 13.02 -14.23 -1.90
CA ARG A 168 13.74 -13.27 -1.07
C ARG A 168 13.72 -11.86 -1.65
N TYR A 169 13.87 -11.73 -2.97
CA TYR A 169 14.04 -10.44 -3.63
C TYR A 169 12.83 -10.08 -4.48
N PHE A 170 12.37 -8.84 -4.35
CA PHE A 170 11.34 -8.24 -5.18
C PHE A 170 11.87 -6.99 -5.87
N GLY A 171 11.66 -6.91 -7.18
CA GLY A 171 11.94 -5.73 -8.00
C GLY A 171 10.64 -5.01 -8.34
N ILE A 172 10.64 -3.69 -8.20
CA ILE A 172 9.57 -2.80 -8.69
C ILE A 172 10.22 -1.80 -9.63
N GLN A 173 9.88 -1.91 -10.91
CA GLN A 173 10.43 -1.06 -11.96
C GLN A 173 9.34 -0.17 -12.55
N PHE A 174 9.59 1.12 -12.56
CA PHE A 174 8.75 2.08 -13.27
C PHE A 174 9.33 2.32 -14.65
N GLU A 175 8.48 2.20 -15.66
CA GLU A 175 8.83 2.33 -17.07
C GLU A 175 7.90 3.34 -17.73
N GLY A 176 8.36 4.00 -18.79
CA GLY A 176 7.49 4.82 -19.61
C GLY A 176 6.54 3.99 -20.47
N THR A 177 5.47 4.61 -20.94
CA THR A 177 4.48 4.02 -21.85
C THR A 177 4.40 4.73 -23.19
N ASP A 178 5.02 5.91 -23.37
CA ASP A 178 4.95 6.62 -24.64
C ASP A 178 5.69 5.84 -25.74
N GLY A 179 5.06 5.77 -26.92
CA GLY A 179 5.56 5.00 -28.06
C GLY A 179 5.31 3.49 -28.00
N GLU A 180 4.79 2.94 -26.90
CA GLU A 180 4.46 1.51 -26.79
C GLU A 180 3.06 1.18 -27.34
N ALA A 181 2.94 0.01 -27.98
CA ALA A 181 1.67 -0.49 -28.50
C ALA A 181 0.94 -1.40 -27.51
N ASP A 182 1.64 -1.90 -26.50
CA ASP A 182 1.18 -2.85 -25.51
C ASP A 182 2.00 -2.67 -24.22
N ILE A 183 1.35 -2.63 -23.06
CA ILE A 183 2.04 -2.49 -21.77
C ILE A 183 2.99 -3.67 -21.48
N ALA A 184 2.75 -4.83 -22.11
CA ALA A 184 3.60 -6.00 -22.01
C ALA A 184 4.87 -5.89 -22.88
N GLN A 185 4.91 -4.97 -23.85
CA GLN A 185 6.06 -4.81 -24.74
C GLN A 185 6.98 -3.72 -24.22
N GLY A 186 8.28 -4.06 -24.22
CA GLY A 186 9.39 -3.14 -24.01
C GLY A 186 9.26 -2.21 -22.81
N ALA A 187 10.03 -1.13 -22.89
CA ALA A 187 9.86 0.04 -22.06
C ALA A 187 9.73 1.24 -23.00
N GLY A 188 8.60 1.94 -22.86
CA GLY A 188 8.38 3.19 -23.57
C GLY A 188 9.08 4.34 -22.87
N ASP A 189 8.89 5.52 -23.43
CA ASP A 189 9.43 6.75 -22.87
C ASP A 189 8.48 7.35 -21.82
N PHE A 190 9.02 7.92 -20.74
CA PHE A 190 8.27 8.79 -19.84
C PHE A 190 7.95 10.14 -20.51
N ASP A 191 6.93 10.84 -20.01
CA ASP A 191 6.61 12.20 -20.45
C ASP A 191 7.84 13.14 -20.29
N GLY A 192 8.25 13.78 -21.39
CA GLY A 192 9.36 14.73 -21.40
C GLY A 192 9.12 16.06 -20.67
N SER A 193 7.95 16.26 -20.07
CA SER A 193 7.59 17.44 -19.29
C SER A 193 7.20 17.16 -17.83
N THR A 194 6.96 15.90 -17.47
CA THR A 194 6.45 15.51 -16.16
C THR A 194 7.31 14.40 -15.57
N ASP A 195 8.02 14.72 -14.48
CA ASP A 195 8.78 13.73 -13.72
C ASP A 195 7.87 12.74 -12.99
N LEU A 196 8.33 11.50 -12.84
CA LEU A 196 7.68 10.53 -11.96
C LEU A 196 7.82 10.96 -10.49
N THR A 197 6.72 10.90 -9.76
CA THR A 197 6.61 11.10 -8.33
C THR A 197 5.89 9.92 -7.70
N VAL A 198 6.38 9.46 -6.54
CA VAL A 198 5.81 8.38 -5.74
C VAL A 198 5.89 8.76 -4.28
N GLY A 199 4.80 8.58 -3.52
CA GLY A 199 4.77 8.87 -2.09
C GLY A 199 5.34 7.73 -1.26
N CYS A 200 4.76 6.53 -1.38
CA CYS A 200 5.16 5.40 -0.56
C CYS A 200 4.94 4.09 -1.31
N VAL A 201 5.83 3.11 -1.10
CA VAL A 201 5.76 1.76 -1.65
C VAL A 201 5.64 0.78 -0.50
N LEU A 202 4.59 -0.05 -0.55
CA LEU A 202 4.32 -1.10 0.43
C LEU A 202 4.39 -2.46 -0.25
N ILE A 203 4.88 -3.45 0.49
CA ILE A 203 4.84 -4.86 0.10
C ILE A 203 4.64 -5.70 1.34
N GLY A 204 3.87 -6.77 1.22
CA GLY A 204 3.72 -7.71 2.31
C GLY A 204 2.55 -8.62 2.07
N GLU A 205 1.86 -8.97 3.14
CA GLU A 205 0.84 -10.01 3.13
C GLU A 205 -0.57 -9.46 3.27
N VAL A 206 -1.53 -10.17 2.68
CA VAL A 206 -2.96 -9.84 2.75
C VAL A 206 -3.65 -10.85 3.65
N TYR A 207 -4.14 -10.39 4.80
CA TYR A 207 -4.97 -11.21 5.66
C TYR A 207 -6.44 -10.90 5.43
N THR A 208 -7.25 -11.93 5.13
CA THR A 208 -8.71 -11.81 5.00
C THR A 208 -9.37 -12.43 6.21
N MET A 209 -10.29 -11.70 6.87
CA MET A 209 -11.04 -12.28 7.98
C MET A 209 -11.80 -13.54 7.54
N PRO A 210 -11.87 -14.60 8.37
CA PRO A 210 -12.57 -15.83 8.00
C PRO A 210 -14.10 -15.65 7.92
N VAL A 211 -14.64 -14.61 8.57
CA VAL A 211 -16.06 -14.28 8.60
C VAL A 211 -16.26 -12.77 8.59
N SER A 212 -17.42 -12.32 8.11
CA SER A 212 -17.84 -10.92 8.21
C SER A 212 -18.14 -10.53 9.68
N PRO A 213 -18.07 -9.24 10.04
CA PRO A 213 -18.38 -8.78 11.38
C PRO A 213 -19.85 -9.00 11.79
N ASP A 214 -20.10 -9.02 13.09
CA ASP A 214 -21.43 -9.18 13.69
C ASP A 214 -22.39 -8.03 13.32
N GLN A 215 -23.70 -8.27 13.36
CA GLN A 215 -24.77 -7.36 12.86
C GLN A 215 -24.82 -5.93 13.44
N ALA A 216 -24.06 -5.61 14.47
CA ALA A 216 -24.04 -4.29 15.13
C ALA A 216 -22.78 -3.49 14.79
N ILE A 217 -22.44 -3.43 13.49
CA ILE A 217 -21.26 -2.72 13.01
C ILE A 217 -21.47 -1.21 13.12
N GLN A 218 -20.49 -0.50 13.67
CA GLN A 218 -20.52 0.95 13.78
C GLN A 218 -19.43 1.57 12.91
N ARG A 219 -19.85 2.48 12.03
CA ARG A 219 -18.98 3.39 11.27
C ARG A 219 -19.24 4.82 11.73
N SER A 220 -18.19 5.56 12.05
CA SER A 220 -18.28 6.97 12.45
C SER A 220 -17.29 7.84 11.69
N ILE A 221 -17.58 9.14 11.61
CA ILE A 221 -16.68 10.18 11.08
C ILE A 221 -16.35 11.10 12.24
N VAL A 222 -15.08 11.17 12.60
CA VAL A 222 -14.61 11.88 13.80
C VAL A 222 -13.80 13.10 13.42
N TYR A 223 -14.11 14.23 14.05
CA TYR A 223 -13.33 15.47 13.94
C TYR A 223 -12.53 15.67 15.22
N ASP A 224 -11.29 15.21 15.21
CA ASP A 224 -10.42 15.28 16.39
C ASP A 224 -9.87 16.67 16.62
N ASN A 225 -9.56 16.95 17.88
CA ASN A 225 -8.98 18.22 18.32
C ASN A 225 -9.82 19.47 17.99
N VAL A 226 -11.11 19.31 17.67
CA VAL A 226 -12.05 20.42 17.44
C VAL A 226 -12.65 20.89 18.76
N LYS A 227 -12.36 22.14 19.13
CA LYS A 227 -12.96 22.80 20.32
C LYS A 227 -13.91 23.90 19.88
N VAL A 228 -15.20 23.62 19.93
CA VAL A 228 -16.25 24.63 19.72
C VAL A 228 -16.45 25.45 20.98
N ARG A 229 -16.24 26.76 20.89
CA ARG A 229 -16.48 27.73 21.96
C ARG A 229 -17.70 28.58 21.62
N GLU A 230 -18.48 28.92 22.63
CA GLU A 230 -19.62 29.82 22.50
C GLU A 230 -19.25 31.19 23.09
N SER A 231 -19.50 32.26 22.34
CA SER A 231 -19.31 33.62 22.81
C SER A 231 -20.41 34.01 23.80
N ILE A 232 -20.17 35.06 24.59
CA ILE A 232 -21.18 35.61 25.52
C ILE A 232 -22.45 36.05 24.77
N GLY A 233 -22.34 36.36 23.47
CA GLY A 233 -23.46 36.69 22.58
C GLY A 233 -24.13 35.49 21.90
N GLY A 234 -23.76 34.25 22.25
CA GLY A 234 -24.34 33.02 21.69
C GLY A 234 -23.76 32.59 20.33
N GLN A 235 -22.76 33.28 19.80
CA GLN A 235 -22.08 32.86 18.56
C GLN A 235 -21.09 31.74 18.85
N ARG A 236 -21.20 30.63 18.13
CA ARG A 236 -20.25 29.52 18.20
C ARG A 236 -19.11 29.72 17.20
N TYR A 237 -17.89 29.45 17.63
CA TYR A 237 -16.70 29.46 16.79
C TYR A 237 -15.81 28.27 17.16
N SER A 238 -15.04 27.78 16.20
CA SER A 238 -14.16 26.61 16.38
C SER A 238 -12.85 26.84 15.67
N ASN A 239 -11.79 26.27 16.23
CA ASN A 239 -10.51 26.12 15.55
C ASN A 239 -10.32 24.63 15.29
N MET A 240 -10.26 24.26 14.01
CA MET A 240 -9.96 22.90 13.57
C MET A 240 -8.53 22.87 13.05
N THR A 241 -7.72 21.95 13.58
CA THR A 241 -6.28 21.85 13.26
C THR A 241 -5.96 20.79 12.22
N SER A 242 -6.86 19.83 12.00
CA SER A 242 -6.77 18.86 10.90
C SER A 242 -8.15 18.71 10.25
N HIS A 243 -8.18 18.67 8.92
CA HIS A 243 -9.40 18.46 8.16
C HIS A 243 -9.64 16.98 7.84
N GLY A 244 -8.71 16.08 8.19
CA GLY A 244 -8.66 14.75 7.62
C GLY A 244 -7.71 14.70 6.41
N ARG A 245 -8.03 13.80 5.48
CA ARG A 245 -7.51 13.73 4.10
C ARG A 245 -7.20 15.09 3.48
N GLN A 246 -6.05 15.17 2.83
CA GLN A 246 -5.56 16.33 2.08
C GLN A 246 -5.32 15.96 0.62
N VAL A 247 -5.73 16.84 -0.29
CA VAL A 247 -5.47 16.68 -1.72
C VAL A 247 -5.00 17.98 -2.34
N SER A 248 -4.25 17.85 -3.42
CA SER A 248 -3.89 18.92 -4.33
C SER A 248 -3.84 18.36 -5.75
N THR A 249 -3.41 19.18 -6.71
CA THR A 249 -3.13 18.72 -8.06
C THR A 249 -1.89 17.83 -8.15
N THR A 250 -1.00 17.87 -7.16
CA THR A 250 0.31 17.18 -7.20
C THR A 250 0.48 16.14 -6.10
N SER A 251 -0.36 16.13 -5.07
CA SER A 251 -0.26 15.22 -3.92
C SER A 251 -1.63 14.94 -3.35
N LYS A 252 -1.94 13.68 -3.09
CA LYS A 252 -3.23 13.24 -2.54
C LYS A 252 -3.01 12.27 -1.40
N SER A 253 -3.87 12.37 -0.38
CA SER A 253 -3.98 11.30 0.61
C SER A 253 -4.43 10.01 -0.08
N PRO A 254 -4.02 8.83 0.42
CA PRO A 254 -4.39 7.55 -0.17
C PRO A 254 -5.89 7.45 -0.43
N PHE A 255 -6.24 6.83 -1.56
CA PHE A 255 -7.63 6.54 -1.94
C PHE A 255 -8.54 7.77 -2.07
N SER A 256 -7.93 8.92 -2.36
CA SER A 256 -8.64 10.15 -2.72
C SER A 256 -8.60 10.36 -4.22
N THR A 257 -9.77 10.46 -4.86
CA THR A 257 -9.87 10.59 -6.32
C THR A 257 -9.93 12.03 -6.79
N THR A 258 -10.37 12.97 -5.94
CA THR A 258 -10.41 14.41 -6.26
C THR A 258 -9.06 15.10 -6.04
N THR A 259 -8.85 16.21 -6.75
CA THR A 259 -7.71 17.13 -6.59
C THR A 259 -8.08 18.42 -5.83
N SER A 260 -9.36 18.60 -5.48
CA SER A 260 -9.85 19.80 -4.80
C SER A 260 -10.15 19.54 -3.33
N ASN A 261 -9.45 20.23 -2.43
CA ASN A 261 -9.65 20.11 -0.98
C ASN A 261 -11.10 20.36 -0.53
N GLN A 262 -11.86 21.19 -1.25
CA GLN A 262 -13.25 21.47 -0.89
C GLN A 262 -14.20 20.30 -1.21
N GLN A 263 -13.75 19.35 -2.03
CA GLN A 263 -14.52 18.18 -2.45
C GLN A 263 -14.18 16.93 -1.62
N VAL A 264 -13.14 16.99 -0.81
CA VAL A 264 -12.77 15.91 0.12
C VAL A 264 -13.65 16.02 1.36
N PHE A 265 -14.23 14.89 1.76
CA PHE A 265 -14.96 14.82 3.03
C PHE A 265 -13.98 14.92 4.19
N GLY A 266 -14.27 15.83 5.12
CA GLY A 266 -13.43 16.02 6.29
C GLY A 266 -13.75 15.07 7.44
N GLY A 267 -12.84 15.04 8.42
CA GLY A 267 -12.84 14.11 9.53
C GLY A 267 -12.24 12.76 9.14
N ARG A 268 -12.03 11.89 10.13
CA ARG A 268 -11.43 10.57 9.97
C ARG A 268 -12.49 9.49 10.09
N ILE A 269 -12.44 8.50 9.22
CA ILE A 269 -13.34 7.36 9.27
C ILE A 269 -12.88 6.40 10.38
N VAL A 270 -13.82 5.94 11.21
CA VAL A 270 -13.57 4.96 12.27
C VAL A 270 -14.57 3.82 12.14
N TYR A 271 -14.05 2.59 12.22
CA TYR A 271 -14.82 1.35 12.25
C TYR A 271 -14.66 0.67 13.61
N ASP A 272 -15.77 0.39 14.28
CA ASP A 272 -15.83 -0.51 15.43
C ASP A 272 -16.47 -1.83 14.95
N LEU A 273 -15.64 -2.88 14.90
CA LEU A 273 -15.98 -4.20 14.37
C LEU A 273 -15.96 -5.22 15.52
N ALA A 274 -16.95 -6.11 15.53
CA ALA A 274 -16.99 -7.26 16.42
C ALA A 274 -17.04 -8.53 15.58
N PHE A 275 -16.25 -9.53 15.96
CA PHE A 275 -16.21 -10.83 15.31
C PHE A 275 -16.48 -11.89 16.35
N SER A 276 -17.53 -12.69 16.11
CA SER A 276 -17.88 -13.80 16.98
C SER A 276 -17.67 -15.14 16.31
N PHE A 277 -17.40 -16.16 17.13
CA PHE A 277 -17.27 -17.55 16.71
C PHE A 277 -16.11 -17.84 15.75
N LEU A 278 -14.99 -17.14 15.92
CA LEU A 278 -13.74 -17.40 15.19
C LEU A 278 -13.08 -18.69 15.68
N ASN A 279 -12.52 -19.49 14.77
CA ASN A 279 -11.73 -20.65 15.20
C ASN A 279 -10.41 -20.19 15.80
N SER A 280 -9.88 -20.99 16.72
CA SER A 280 -8.56 -20.74 17.31
C SER A 280 -7.44 -20.69 16.28
N THR A 281 -7.54 -21.48 15.20
CA THR A 281 -6.56 -21.55 14.10
C THR A 281 -6.55 -20.28 13.26
N ASP A 282 -7.70 -19.62 13.11
CA ASP A 282 -7.76 -18.40 12.29
C ASP A 282 -7.25 -17.18 13.07
N LEU A 283 -7.13 -17.29 14.40
CA LEU A 283 -6.86 -16.17 15.29
C LEU A 283 -5.48 -16.22 15.95
N MET A 284 -5.05 -17.40 16.38
CA MET A 284 -3.82 -17.58 17.17
C MET A 284 -2.81 -18.39 16.39
N PRO A 285 -1.51 -18.12 16.56
CA PRO A 285 -0.48 -18.98 15.99
C PRO A 285 -0.52 -20.35 16.64
N ASP A 286 -0.09 -21.36 15.90
CA ASP A 286 0.12 -22.73 16.39
C ASP A 286 1.08 -22.76 17.59
N GLU A 287 2.14 -21.93 17.54
CA GLU A 287 3.17 -21.80 18.57
C GLU A 287 3.50 -20.32 18.82
N TYR A 288 3.60 -19.92 20.09
CA TYR A 288 3.91 -18.52 20.46
C TYR A 288 5.39 -18.24 20.66
N ASP A 289 6.23 -19.28 20.74
CA ASP A 289 7.67 -19.17 21.01
C ASP A 289 8.52 -19.11 19.73
N THR A 290 7.95 -19.49 18.60
CA THR A 290 8.59 -19.45 17.28
C THR A 290 7.67 -18.76 16.28
N TYR A 291 8.24 -17.89 15.45
CA TYR A 291 7.53 -17.26 14.33
C TYR A 291 7.39 -18.28 13.18
N ASN A 292 6.18 -18.50 12.70
CA ASN A 292 5.86 -19.40 11.61
C ASN A 292 5.11 -18.67 10.49
N PRO A 293 5.82 -18.11 9.50
CA PRO A 293 5.23 -17.27 8.47
C PRO A 293 4.31 -18.00 7.49
N THR A 294 4.07 -19.31 7.67
CA THR A 294 3.10 -20.08 6.89
C THR A 294 1.80 -20.35 7.63
N ASP A 295 1.64 -19.82 8.85
CA ASP A 295 0.43 -19.97 9.64
C ASP A 295 -0.47 -18.76 9.43
N ASP A 296 -1.63 -18.98 8.81
CA ASP A 296 -2.58 -17.93 8.42
C ASP A 296 -3.44 -17.50 9.63
N SER A 297 -2.83 -16.79 10.59
CA SER A 297 -3.48 -16.38 11.82
C SER A 297 -3.49 -14.87 12.02
N PHE A 298 -4.61 -14.32 12.48
CA PHE A 298 -4.74 -12.87 12.66
C PHE A 298 -3.68 -12.28 13.60
N VAL A 299 -3.31 -13.01 14.66
CA VAL A 299 -2.27 -12.55 15.60
C VAL A 299 -0.91 -12.47 14.91
N GLU A 300 -0.57 -13.43 14.06
CA GLU A 300 0.71 -13.47 13.38
C GLU A 300 0.79 -12.48 12.22
N ASP A 301 -0.23 -12.46 11.37
CA ASP A 301 -0.20 -11.74 10.09
C ASP A 301 -0.66 -10.30 10.16
N VAL A 302 -1.44 -9.96 11.19
CA VAL A 302 -1.94 -8.61 11.38
C VAL A 302 -1.38 -8.04 12.67
N TRP A 303 -1.76 -8.59 13.82
CA TRP A 303 -1.51 -7.92 15.09
C TRP A 303 -0.02 -7.79 15.44
N ASN A 304 0.78 -8.84 15.23
CA ASN A 304 2.22 -8.83 15.49
C ASN A 304 3.00 -7.98 14.47
N LYS A 305 2.51 -7.89 13.22
CA LYS A 305 3.15 -7.08 12.16
C LYS A 305 2.90 -5.59 12.38
N VAL A 306 1.64 -5.17 12.59
CA VAL A 306 1.30 -3.73 12.58
C VAL A 306 0.93 -3.17 13.96
N GLY A 307 0.19 -3.91 14.79
CA GLY A 307 -0.34 -3.43 16.07
C GLY A 307 -0.89 -1.98 16.01
N PRO A 308 -0.93 -1.24 17.13
CA PRO A 308 -1.30 0.19 17.09
C PRO A 308 -0.22 1.11 16.50
N HIS A 309 1.01 0.61 16.33
CA HIS A 309 2.18 1.45 16.10
C HIS A 309 2.57 1.66 14.62
N LEU A 310 2.13 0.79 13.70
CA LEU A 310 2.32 0.94 12.26
C LEU A 310 0.97 1.06 11.56
N PRO A 311 0.85 1.89 10.50
CA PRO A 311 -0.34 1.94 9.70
C PRO A 311 -0.38 0.79 8.69
N PHE A 312 -1.55 0.55 8.12
CA PHE A 312 -1.81 -0.49 7.12
C PHE A 312 -2.94 -0.03 6.20
N ILE A 313 -3.12 -0.70 5.06
CA ILE A 313 -4.31 -0.49 4.24
C ILE A 313 -5.39 -1.45 4.74
N PHE A 314 -6.57 -0.90 4.99
CA PHE A 314 -7.74 -1.64 5.41
C PHE A 314 -8.80 -1.57 4.33
N SER A 315 -9.32 -2.73 3.94
CA SER A 315 -10.48 -2.84 3.07
C SER A 315 -11.69 -3.35 3.84
N ILE A 316 -12.83 -2.70 3.65
CA ILE A 316 -14.08 -3.08 4.34
C ILE A 316 -14.67 -4.40 3.85
N ASP A 317 -14.30 -4.82 2.64
CA ASP A 317 -14.71 -6.09 2.06
C ASP A 317 -13.56 -6.66 1.22
N LYS A 318 -13.49 -7.98 1.16
CA LYS A 318 -12.87 -8.67 0.03
C LYS A 318 -13.77 -8.37 -1.17
N ASP A 319 -13.38 -8.39 -2.42
CA ASP A 319 -14.31 -8.06 -3.54
C ASP A 319 -14.61 -6.55 -3.74
N SER A 320 -14.36 -5.63 -2.80
CA SER A 320 -13.15 -4.78 -2.61
C SER A 320 -12.28 -4.41 -3.82
N GLU A 321 -12.64 -4.67 -5.07
CA GLU A 321 -11.68 -4.71 -6.20
C GLU A 321 -12.15 -3.99 -7.48
N GLY A 322 -11.19 -3.45 -8.23
CA GLY A 322 -11.38 -2.86 -9.57
C GLY A 322 -11.94 -1.44 -9.56
N ASP A 323 -12.65 -1.08 -10.64
CA ASP A 323 -13.24 0.24 -10.83
C ASP A 323 -14.08 0.66 -9.60
N ASN A 324 -13.71 1.79 -8.97
CA ASN A 324 -14.38 2.38 -7.80
C ASN A 324 -14.10 1.71 -6.45
N ALA A 325 -13.10 0.83 -6.35
CA ALA A 325 -12.69 0.25 -5.08
C ALA A 325 -12.07 1.28 -4.11
N GLU A 326 -11.54 2.40 -4.60
CA GLU A 326 -10.86 3.43 -3.78
C GLU A 326 -11.70 3.90 -2.59
N SER A 327 -13.03 4.00 -2.75
CA SER A 327 -13.90 4.45 -1.65
C SER A 327 -14.04 3.44 -0.50
N GLU A 328 -13.58 2.21 -0.69
CA GLU A 328 -13.76 1.06 0.20
C GLU A 328 -12.44 0.66 0.88
N HIS A 329 -11.34 1.35 0.52
CA HIS A 329 -10.03 1.24 1.16
C HIS A 329 -9.71 2.50 1.97
N ILE A 330 -9.10 2.32 3.13
CA ILE A 330 -8.57 3.41 3.95
C ILE A 330 -7.14 3.08 4.39
N PHE A 331 -6.32 4.12 4.51
CA PHE A 331 -5.02 4.01 5.18
C PHE A 331 -5.24 4.26 6.67
N ALA A 332 -5.00 3.24 7.49
CA ALA A 332 -5.53 3.17 8.84
C ALA A 332 -4.54 2.63 9.87
N ARG A 333 -4.90 2.77 11.15
CA ARG A 333 -4.24 2.16 12.31
C ARG A 333 -5.28 1.52 13.22
N PHE A 334 -4.82 0.62 14.08
CA PHE A 334 -5.62 0.21 15.23
C PHE A 334 -5.68 1.34 16.26
N ALA A 335 -6.90 1.75 16.61
CA ALA A 335 -7.14 2.76 17.66
C ALA A 335 -7.18 2.16 19.08
N GLN A 336 -6.76 0.90 19.22
CA GLN A 336 -6.71 0.15 20.47
C GLN A 336 -5.28 -0.31 20.76
N ASN A 337 -4.87 -0.21 22.02
CA ASN A 337 -3.51 -0.55 22.45
C ASN A 337 -3.34 -2.03 22.86
N GLU A 338 -4.43 -2.79 22.85
CA GLU A 338 -4.47 -4.19 23.24
C GLU A 338 -5.43 -4.97 22.34
N LEU A 339 -5.13 -6.23 22.09
CA LEU A 339 -6.01 -7.17 21.40
C LEU A 339 -6.72 -8.02 22.44
N ASN A 340 -8.00 -7.75 22.65
CA ASN A 340 -8.83 -8.48 23.59
C ASN A 340 -9.59 -9.61 22.89
N MET A 341 -9.31 -10.85 23.29
CA MET A 341 -9.95 -12.05 22.76
C MET A 341 -10.66 -12.79 23.90
N THR A 342 -11.93 -13.14 23.70
CA THR A 342 -12.74 -13.87 24.69
C THR A 342 -13.06 -15.26 24.17
N GLN A 343 -12.67 -16.30 24.91
CA GLN A 343 -13.04 -17.67 24.57
C GLN A 343 -14.51 -17.92 24.95
N VAL A 344 -15.35 -18.21 23.95
CA VAL A 344 -16.79 -18.45 24.16
C VAL A 344 -17.13 -19.94 24.19
N MET A 345 -16.30 -20.78 23.56
CA MET A 345 -16.37 -22.25 23.60
C MET A 345 -14.97 -22.83 23.35
N HIS A 346 -14.77 -24.14 23.57
CA HIS A 346 -13.51 -24.81 23.25
C HIS A 346 -13.10 -24.53 21.79
N LYS A 347 -11.90 -23.93 21.61
CA LYS A 347 -11.33 -23.49 20.32
C LYS A 347 -12.13 -22.42 19.55
N ILE A 348 -13.08 -21.76 20.19
CA ILE A 348 -13.91 -20.73 19.57
C ILE A 348 -13.80 -19.43 20.36
N TRP A 349 -13.52 -18.34 19.66
CA TRP A 349 -13.20 -17.03 20.23
C TRP A 349 -14.06 -15.92 19.63
N SER A 350 -14.16 -14.83 20.37
CA SER A 350 -14.70 -13.56 19.90
C SER A 350 -13.68 -12.45 20.16
N MET A 351 -13.62 -11.46 19.27
CA MET A 351 -12.73 -10.31 19.37
C MET A 351 -13.40 -9.04 18.85
N ASN A 352 -12.90 -7.89 19.30
CA ASN A 352 -13.32 -6.59 18.80
C ASN A 352 -12.12 -5.85 18.22
N LEU A 353 -12.34 -5.14 17.12
CA LEU A 353 -11.37 -4.28 16.47
C LEU A 353 -11.91 -2.87 16.37
N ARG A 354 -11.05 -1.90 16.67
CA ARG A 354 -11.30 -0.50 16.35
C ARG A 354 -10.23 0.00 15.39
N ILE A 355 -10.64 0.37 14.19
CA ILE A 355 -9.78 0.80 13.09
C ILE A 355 -10.10 2.26 12.79
N GLU A 356 -9.07 3.07 12.68
CA GLU A 356 -9.18 4.51 12.48
C GLU A 356 -8.29 4.94 11.33
N GLU A 357 -8.85 5.74 10.43
CA GLU A 357 -8.13 6.37 9.34
C GLU A 357 -7.01 7.29 9.86
N GLU A 358 -5.83 7.22 9.26
CA GLU A 358 -4.66 8.00 9.68
C GLU A 358 -4.82 9.49 9.32
N PHE A 359 -5.35 9.78 8.14
CA PHE A 359 -5.35 11.11 7.53
C PHE A 359 -6.59 11.93 7.84
#